data_AF-A0A2N1RNN9-F1
#
_entry.id   AF-A0A2N1RNN9-F1
#
_cell.length_a   1.000
_cell.length_b   1.000
_cell.length_c   1.000
_cell.angle_alpha   90.00
_cell.angle_beta   90.00
_cell.angle_gamma   90.00
#
_symmetry.space_group_name_H-M   'P 1'
#
loop_
_entity.id
_entity.type
_entity.pdbx_description
1 polymer ?
#
loop_
_entity_poly.entity_id
_entity_poly.type
_entity_poly.pdbx_seq_one_letter_code
_entity_poly.pdbx_strand_id
1 'polypeptide(L)'
;VGEDSFRQYTPDTIIDYANEHYIPIYIISQKIADPEIARIAVETGGKVIRPSEIDSLRKIYSDVKSSEEYRYVLVYNTYKLPSFTGWWVDVKLEVKYKGQIGNEWGGYFVP
;
A
#
# COMPACT_ATOMS: atom_id res chain seq x y z
N VAL A 1 -10.86 23.35 -9.31
CA VAL A 1 -9.66 22.54 -9.55
C VAL A 1 -8.52 23.26 -8.85
N GLY A 2 -7.80 22.62 -7.93
CA GLY A 2 -6.77 23.30 -7.13
C GLY A 2 -5.54 23.64 -7.98
N GLU A 3 -4.82 24.71 -7.64
CA GLU A 3 -3.66 25.21 -8.40
C GLU A 3 -2.57 24.14 -8.62
N ASP A 4 -2.47 23.14 -7.74
CA ASP A 4 -1.47 22.07 -7.83
C ASP A 4 -1.97 20.76 -8.48
N SER A 5 -3.24 20.69 -8.92
CA SER A 5 -3.82 19.43 -9.42
C SER A 5 -3.18 18.88 -10.71
N PHE A 6 -2.33 19.68 -11.39
CA PHE A 6 -1.64 19.30 -12.62
C PHE A 6 -0.11 19.23 -12.46
N ARG A 7 0.40 19.31 -11.22
CA ARG A 7 1.84 19.22 -10.99
C ARG A 7 2.30 17.79 -11.27
N GLN A 8 3.12 17.63 -12.30
CA GLN A 8 3.62 16.33 -12.70
C GLN A 8 4.61 15.83 -11.64
N TYR A 9 4.34 14.68 -11.04
CA TYR A 9 5.26 14.05 -10.10
C TYR A 9 6.53 13.62 -10.82
N THR A 10 7.67 13.84 -10.17
CA THR A 10 8.94 13.34 -10.67
C THR A 10 9.04 11.83 -10.47
N PRO A 11 9.81 11.10 -11.30
CA PRO A 11 10.07 9.68 -11.08
C PRO A 11 10.58 9.37 -9.67
N ASP A 12 11.46 10.21 -9.11
CA ASP A 12 11.99 10.04 -7.75
C ASP A 12 10.87 10.09 -6.70
N THR A 13 9.94 11.04 -6.82
CA THR A 13 8.79 11.13 -5.91
C THR A 13 7.91 9.88 -5.96
N ILE A 14 7.73 9.30 -7.16
CA ILE A 14 6.94 8.08 -7.34
C ILE A 14 7.67 6.88 -6.72
N ILE A 15 8.98 6.77 -6.95
CA ILE A 15 9.83 5.70 -6.41
C ILE A 15 9.85 5.74 -4.89
N ASP A 16 10.09 6.92 -4.30
CA ASP A 16 10.12 7.09 -2.84
C ASP A 16 8.80 6.69 -2.21
N TYR A 17 7.68 7.20 -2.76
CA TYR A 17 6.35 6.86 -2.26
C TYR A 17 6.08 5.35 -2.36
N ALA A 18 6.36 4.75 -3.50
CA ALA A 18 6.13 3.33 -3.73
C ALA A 18 6.97 2.46 -2.77
N ASN A 19 8.23 2.81 -2.54
CA ASN A 19 9.12 2.10 -1.62
C ASN A 19 8.70 2.25 -0.16
N GLU A 20 8.26 3.43 0.27
CA GLU A 20 7.74 3.65 1.64
C GLU A 20 6.48 2.83 1.93
N HIS A 21 5.71 2.50 0.89
CA HIS A 21 4.47 1.73 0.99
C HIS A 21 4.61 0.28 0.50
N TYR A 22 5.82 -0.17 0.15
CA TYR A 22 6.09 -1.50 -0.40
C TYR A 22 5.22 -1.86 -1.62
N ILE A 23 4.99 -0.90 -2.51
CA ILE A 23 4.16 -1.05 -3.72
C ILE A 23 5.06 -1.33 -4.93
N PRO A 24 5.07 -2.55 -5.48
CA PRO A 24 5.80 -2.84 -6.72
C PRO A 24 5.09 -2.28 -7.95
N ILE A 25 5.82 -1.57 -8.82
CA ILE A 25 5.24 -0.97 -10.04
C ILE A 25 5.58 -1.80 -11.27
N TYR A 26 4.55 -2.31 -11.94
CA TYR A 26 4.67 -3.04 -13.21
C TYR A 26 4.24 -2.14 -14.37
N ILE A 27 5.07 -2.04 -15.41
CA ILE A 27 4.81 -1.17 -16.56
C ILE A 27 4.68 -2.00 -17.81
N ILE A 28 3.52 -1.93 -18.45
CA ILE A 28 3.27 -2.63 -19.71
C ILE A 28 3.45 -1.64 -20.86
N SER A 29 4.43 -1.90 -21.72
CA SER A 29 4.73 -1.03 -22.86
C SER A 29 4.81 -1.80 -24.17
N GLN A 30 4.13 -1.31 -25.19
CA GLN A 30 4.19 -1.86 -26.55
C GLN A 30 5.52 -1.53 -27.26
N LYS A 31 6.20 -0.47 -26.80
CA LYS A 31 7.50 -0.01 -27.33
C LYS A 31 8.58 -0.17 -26.26
N ILE A 32 9.83 0.09 -26.64
CA ILE A 32 10.90 0.28 -25.65
C ILE A 32 10.43 1.39 -24.70
N ALA A 33 10.34 1.05 -23.41
CA ALA A 33 9.94 2.01 -22.40
C ALA A 33 10.99 3.11 -22.29
N ASP A 34 10.54 4.33 -22.05
CA ASP A 34 11.43 5.43 -21.72
C ASP A 34 12.31 5.05 -20.50
N PRO A 35 13.61 5.37 -20.50
CA PRO A 35 14.51 4.99 -19.40
C PRO A 35 14.05 5.47 -18.03
N GLU A 36 13.47 6.68 -17.92
CA GLU A 36 12.97 7.19 -16.64
C GLU A 36 11.74 6.41 -16.16
N ILE A 37 10.87 6.03 -17.09
CA ILE A 37 9.70 5.20 -16.78
C ILE A 37 10.14 3.80 -16.37
N ALA A 38 11.11 3.22 -17.09
CA ALA A 38 11.66 1.91 -16.77
C ALA A 38 12.35 1.89 -15.39
N ARG A 39 13.03 2.99 -15.02
CA ARG A 39 13.65 3.18 -13.70
C ARG A 39 12.66 3.03 -12.56
N ILE A 40 11.47 3.63 -12.68
CA ILE A 40 10.40 3.51 -11.68
C ILE A 40 10.05 2.03 -11.42
N ALA A 41 9.86 1.24 -12.48
CA ALA A 41 9.50 -0.16 -12.33
C ALA A 41 10.60 -0.98 -11.64
N VAL A 42 11.87 -0.74 -12.01
CA VAL A 42 13.01 -1.48 -11.47
C VAL A 42 13.28 -1.12 -10.01
N GLU A 43 13.28 0.17 -9.67
CA GLU A 43 13.62 0.65 -8.32
C GLU A 43 12.52 0.39 -7.28
N THR A 44 11.29 0.06 -7.71
CA THR A 44 10.19 -0.32 -6.82
C THR A 44 10.02 -1.84 -6.69
N GLY A 45 10.94 -2.63 -7.24
CA GLY A 45 10.88 -4.09 -7.20
C GLY A 45 9.85 -4.72 -8.17
N GLY A 46 9.34 -3.92 -9.11
CA GLY A 46 8.51 -4.40 -10.21
C GLY A 46 9.33 -4.70 -11.47
N LYS A 47 8.69 -4.58 -12.65
CA LYS A 47 9.34 -4.84 -13.95
C LYS A 47 8.60 -4.15 -15.11
N VAL A 48 9.37 -3.82 -16.14
CA VAL A 48 8.80 -3.45 -17.45
C VAL A 48 8.50 -4.73 -18.22
N ILE A 49 7.28 -4.84 -18.75
CA ILE A 49 6.79 -6.01 -19.45
C ILE A 49 6.34 -5.60 -20.84
N ARG A 50 6.78 -6.34 -21.85
CA ARG A 50 6.30 -6.18 -23.21
C ARG A 50 5.12 -7.13 -23.46
N PRO A 51 4.12 -6.72 -24.25
CA PRO A 51 3.02 -7.59 -24.64
C PRO A 51 3.45 -8.89 -25.34
N SER A 52 4.63 -8.89 -25.98
CA SER A 52 5.23 -10.10 -26.57
C SER A 52 5.65 -11.15 -25.52
N GLU A 53 5.81 -10.75 -24.27
CA GLU A 53 6.19 -11.61 -23.14
C GLU A 53 4.94 -12.16 -22.44
N ILE A 54 4.16 -12.96 -23.17
CA ILE A 54 2.86 -13.50 -22.72
C ILE A 54 2.98 -14.24 -21.38
N ASP A 55 4.09 -14.97 -21.17
CA ASP A 55 4.33 -15.68 -19.92
C ASP A 55 4.58 -14.71 -18.75
N SER A 56 5.29 -13.61 -18.99
CA SER A 56 5.51 -12.55 -18.00
C SER A 56 4.21 -11.86 -17.62
N LEU A 57 3.33 -11.59 -18.59
CA LEU A 57 2.00 -11.01 -18.36
C LEU A 57 1.10 -11.92 -17.51
N ARG A 58 1.10 -13.23 -17.80
CA ARG A 58 0.32 -14.22 -17.02
C ARG A 58 0.80 -14.32 -15.58
N LYS A 59 2.09 -14.18 -15.34
CA LYS A 59 2.70 -14.27 -14.01
C LYS A 59 2.51 -13.03 -13.14
N ILE A 60 2.18 -11.86 -13.70
CA ILE A 60 1.98 -10.63 -12.88
C ILE A 60 1.01 -10.89 -11.73
N TYR A 61 -0.14 -11.51 -12.03
CA TYR A 61 -1.14 -11.76 -11.02
C TYR A 61 -0.64 -12.71 -9.92
N SER A 62 0.09 -13.77 -10.28
CA SER A 62 0.68 -14.67 -9.28
C SER A 62 1.76 -13.97 -8.46
N ASP A 63 2.62 -13.18 -9.11
CA ASP A 63 3.73 -12.46 -8.47
C ASP A 63 3.19 -11.46 -7.44
N VAL A 64 2.17 -10.67 -7.82
CA VAL A 64 1.46 -9.73 -6.92
C VAL A 64 0.72 -10.47 -5.82
N LYS A 65 0.06 -11.60 -6.11
CA LYS A 65 -0.64 -12.38 -5.07
C LYS A 65 0.34 -13.00 -4.06
N SER A 66 1.55 -13.35 -4.50
CA SER A 66 2.58 -13.92 -3.63
C SER A 66 3.42 -12.89 -2.88
N SER A 67 3.29 -11.60 -3.21
CA SER A 67 4.08 -10.57 -2.54
C SER A 67 3.72 -10.54 -1.05
N GLU A 68 4.74 -10.50 -0.20
CA GLU A 68 4.55 -10.39 1.25
C GLU A 68 3.86 -9.07 1.59
N GLU A 69 2.65 -9.15 2.13
CA GLU A 69 1.96 -8.00 2.69
C GLU A 69 2.52 -7.73 4.10
N TYR A 70 3.14 -6.56 4.28
CA TYR A 70 3.56 -6.10 5.60
C TYR A 70 2.34 -5.70 6.42
N ARG A 71 1.86 -6.63 7.25
CA ARG A 71 0.74 -6.38 8.17
C ARG A 71 1.27 -6.13 9.58
N TYR A 72 0.85 -5.01 10.17
CA TYR A 72 1.08 -4.74 11.59
C TYR A 72 -0.06 -5.32 12.42
N VAL A 73 0.28 -6.07 13.47
CA VAL A 73 -0.69 -6.58 14.45
C VAL A 73 -0.49 -5.81 15.75
N LEU A 74 -1.50 -5.04 16.16
CA LEU A 74 -1.54 -4.41 17.48
C LEU A 74 -2.31 -5.30 18.45
N VAL A 75 -1.66 -5.70 19.54
CA VAL A 75 -2.27 -6.42 20.65
C VAL A 75 -2.24 -5.52 21.87
N TYR A 76 -3.37 -5.36 22.53
CA TYR A 76 -3.48 -4.57 23.75
C TYR A 76 -4.36 -5.32 24.75
N ASN A 77 -4.02 -5.18 26.03
CA ASN A 77 -4.84 -5.73 27.10
C ASN A 77 -5.93 -4.72 27.46
N THR A 78 -7.16 -5.21 27.51
CA THR A 78 -8.32 -4.40 27.90
C THR A 78 -8.72 -4.80 29.32
N TYR A 79 -8.87 -3.81 30.21
CA TYR A 79 -9.30 -4.06 31.58
C TYR A 79 -10.83 -4.11 31.59
N LYS A 80 -11.40 -5.31 31.72
CA LYS A 80 -12.85 -5.52 31.71
C LYS A 80 -13.34 -5.76 33.13
N LEU A 81 -14.11 -4.82 33.67
CA LEU A 81 -14.94 -5.10 34.86
C LEU A 81 -16.00 -6.15 34.48
N PRO A 82 -16.36 -7.08 35.39
CA PRO A 82 -17.42 -8.08 35.14
C PRO A 82 -18.77 -7.47 34.72
N SER A 83 -19.00 -6.19 35.01
CA SER A 83 -20.19 -5.44 34.61
C SER A 83 -20.29 -5.14 33.11
N PHE A 84 -19.24 -5.38 32.32
CA PHE A 84 -19.25 -5.10 30.87
C PHE A 84 -19.69 -6.29 30.00
N THR A 85 -20.02 -7.44 30.59
CA THR A 85 -20.60 -8.57 29.84
C THR A 85 -21.87 -8.14 29.11
N GLY A 86 -21.95 -8.45 27.81
CA GLY A 86 -23.05 -8.05 26.92
C GLY A 86 -22.88 -6.69 26.25
N TRP A 87 -21.76 -6.00 26.43
CA TRP A 87 -21.53 -4.65 25.88
C TRP A 87 -20.62 -4.68 24.65
N TRP A 88 -20.89 -3.77 23.71
CA TRP A 88 -19.96 -3.43 22.64
C TRP A 88 -18.95 -2.39 23.14
N VAL A 89 -17.66 -2.63 22.90
CA VAL A 89 -16.59 -1.70 23.27
C VAL A 89 -15.96 -1.15 22.00
N ASP A 90 -16.04 0.17 21.83
CA ASP A 90 -15.40 0.86 20.72
C ASP A 90 -13.90 1.05 20.96
N VAL A 91 -13.14 0.93 19.88
CA VAL A 91 -11.69 1.06 19.86
C VAL A 91 -11.34 2.10 18.82
N LYS A 92 -10.74 3.21 19.25
CA LYS A 92 -10.19 4.22 18.35
C LYS A 92 -8.70 3.98 18.15
N LEU A 93 -8.28 3.80 16.91
CA LEU A 93 -6.88 3.81 16.51
C LEU A 93 -6.55 5.19 15.91
N GLU A 94 -5.51 5.83 16.43
CA GLU A 94 -4.98 7.09 15.90
C GLU A 94 -3.51 6.92 15.59
N VAL A 95 -3.13 7.21 14.34
CA VAL A 95 -1.75 7.09 13.85
C VAL A 95 -1.28 8.46 13.41
N LYS A 96 -0.16 8.92 13.97
CA LYS A 96 0.53 10.14 13.54
C LYS A 96 1.88 9.78 12.92
N TYR A 97 1.99 9.94 11.60
CA TYR A 97 3.20 9.58 10.87
C TYR A 97 3.54 10.65 9.82
N LYS A 98 4.78 11.16 9.86
CA LYS A 98 5.29 12.20 8.94
C LYS A 98 4.34 13.40 8.75
N GLY A 99 3.69 13.84 9.82
CA GLY A 99 2.75 14.97 9.78
C GLY A 99 1.34 14.63 9.27
N GLN A 100 1.10 13.39 8.82
CA GLN A 100 -0.23 12.88 8.49
C GLN A 100 -0.88 12.25 9.73
N ILE A 101 -2.20 12.37 9.83
CA ILE A 101 -3.01 11.81 10.90
C ILE A 101 -4.05 10.87 10.29
N GLY A 102 -3.97 9.59 10.62
CA GLY A 102 -4.99 8.59 10.31
C GLY A 102 -5.81 8.27 11.55
N ASN A 103 -7.13 8.18 11.39
CA ASN A 103 -8.07 7.80 12.45
C ASN A 103 -8.94 6.66 11.95
N GLU A 104 -9.03 5.58 12.71
CA GLU A 104 -9.91 4.45 12.40
C GLU A 104 -10.67 4.01 13.66
N TRP A 105 -11.92 3.61 13.49
CA TRP A 105 -12.77 3.09 14.56
C TRP A 105 -13.06 1.61 14.32
N GLY A 106 -12.87 0.82 15.36
CA GLY A 106 -13.32 -0.57 15.42
C GLY A 106 -13.99 -0.83 16.76
N GLY A 107 -14.14 -2.10 17.10
CA GLY A 107 -14.67 -2.49 18.39
C GLY A 107 -14.74 -4.00 18.52
N TYR A 108 -15.09 -4.46 19.71
CA TYR A 108 -15.35 -5.87 19.96
C TYR A 108 -16.49 -6.02 20.96
N PHE A 109 -17.19 -7.14 20.86
CA PHE A 109 -18.22 -7.52 21.82
C PHE A 109 -17.60 -8.21 23.04
N VAL A 110 -18.06 -7.85 24.24
CA VAL A 110 -17.73 -8.56 25.48
C VAL A 110 -18.78 -9.65 25.70
N PRO A 111 -18.43 -10.94 25.52
CA PRO A 111 -19.38 -12.04 25.68
C PRO A 111 -19.85 -12.21 27.12
#